data_AF-A0A249SW57-F1
#
_entry.id   AF-A0A249SW57-F1
#
_cell.length_a   1.000
_cell.length_b   1.000
_cell.length_c   1.000
_cell.angle_alpha   90.00
_cell.angle_beta   90.00
_cell.angle_gamma   90.00
#
_symmetry.space_group_name_H-M   'P 1'
#
loop_
_entity.id
_entity.type
_entity.pdbx_description
1 polymer ?
#
loop_
_entity_poly.entity_id
_entity_poly.type
_entity_poly.pdbx_seq_one_letter_code
_entity_poly.pdbx_strand_id
1 'polypeptide(L)'
;MKKILYIGCCLLLVSWQSQAQQAPAQHKRINVAVLIYPGVELMDFAGATDVFIKAGSLTKDSYHIYTIALEANAIQTEKGMIRLQPDYNSHTDYPKPDLFVIPGAAMETIAALKDSTDLLTFIRDMSARAGTTMSICTGAYLLGHAGLLKGRNATTHWFVADNFQETFPSLHLQKDVRFVEDGNIITASGITSGIDAAIYVVGKFNGPQLATIVSKAMQYVPHKEESWPKPVAGIKYVPGKNK
;
A
#
# COMPACT_ATOMS: atom_id res chain seq x y z
N MET A 1 71.96 51.60 -24.64
CA MET A 1 70.75 51.51 -25.49
C MET A 1 69.88 50.37 -24.98
N LYS A 2 68.60 50.66 -24.72
CA LYS A 2 67.58 49.73 -24.19
C LYS A 2 67.33 48.55 -25.14
N LYS A 3 67.00 47.36 -24.61
CA LYS A 3 65.97 46.42 -25.13
C LYS A 3 65.82 45.21 -24.17
N ILE A 4 64.77 45.23 -23.33
CA ILE A 4 63.50 44.48 -23.41
C ILE A 4 63.65 43.02 -22.94
N LEU A 5 63.15 42.78 -21.72
CA LEU A 5 62.98 41.49 -21.05
C LEU A 5 61.65 40.89 -21.51
N TYR A 6 61.68 39.74 -22.20
CA TYR A 6 60.48 38.96 -22.51
C TYR A 6 60.21 38.00 -21.35
N ILE A 7 59.16 38.27 -20.58
CA ILE A 7 58.60 37.33 -19.62
C ILE A 7 57.72 36.35 -20.41
N GLY A 8 58.22 35.13 -20.58
CA GLY A 8 57.46 34.03 -21.17
C GLY A 8 56.31 33.62 -20.26
N CYS A 9 55.08 33.84 -20.72
CA CYS A 9 53.86 33.37 -20.09
C CYS A 9 53.76 31.85 -20.28
N CYS A 10 54.18 31.06 -19.28
CA CYS A 10 53.90 29.64 -19.21
C CYS A 10 52.43 29.43 -18.87
N LEU A 11 51.61 29.23 -19.91
CA LEU A 11 50.24 28.75 -19.81
C LEU A 11 50.23 27.35 -19.19
N LEU A 12 49.82 27.27 -17.92
CA LEU A 12 49.43 26.01 -17.29
C LEU A 12 48.15 25.51 -17.96
N LEU A 13 48.28 24.53 -18.85
CA LEU A 13 47.16 23.76 -19.38
C LEU A 13 46.60 22.90 -18.24
N VAL A 14 45.61 23.44 -17.53
CA VAL A 14 44.76 22.64 -16.65
C VAL A 14 43.87 21.80 -17.56
N SER A 15 44.20 20.53 -17.72
CA SER A 15 43.34 19.57 -18.41
C SER A 15 42.07 19.38 -17.59
N TRP A 16 40.97 19.97 -18.04
CA TRP A 16 39.63 19.63 -17.57
C TRP A 16 39.30 18.23 -18.07
N GLN A 17 39.61 17.21 -17.28
CA GLN A 17 38.99 15.91 -17.47
C GLN A 17 37.51 16.08 -17.11
N SER A 18 36.67 16.12 -18.15
CA SER A 18 35.23 15.96 -18.01
C SER A 18 34.99 14.68 -17.22
N GLN A 19 34.55 14.81 -15.97
CA GLN A 19 33.82 13.72 -15.33
C GLN A 19 32.61 13.48 -16.22
N ALA A 20 32.66 12.40 -17.00
CA ALA A 20 31.49 11.89 -17.69
C ALA A 20 30.37 11.82 -16.66
N GLN A 21 29.40 12.71 -16.81
CA GLN A 21 28.22 12.76 -15.98
C GLN A 21 27.54 11.42 -16.17
N GLN A 22 27.69 10.52 -15.18
CA GLN A 22 26.98 9.26 -15.19
C GLN A 22 25.51 9.59 -15.41
N ALA A 23 24.91 9.00 -16.45
CA ALA A 23 23.48 9.11 -16.66
C ALA A 23 22.80 8.77 -15.33
N PRO A 24 21.85 9.59 -14.84
CA PRO A 24 21.19 9.30 -13.58
C PRO A 24 20.65 7.88 -13.66
N ALA A 25 20.98 7.04 -12.66
CA ALA A 25 20.46 5.69 -12.58
C ALA A 25 18.95 5.77 -12.80
N GLN A 26 18.43 5.05 -13.81
CA GLN A 26 17.01 5.03 -14.10
C GLN A 26 16.32 4.45 -12.87
N HIS A 27 15.78 5.31 -12.01
CA HIS A 27 15.06 4.88 -10.82
C HIS A 27 13.88 4.03 -11.30
N LYS A 28 13.87 2.75 -10.94
CA LYS A 28 12.78 1.84 -11.26
C LYS A 28 11.48 2.45 -10.73
N ARG A 29 10.52 2.70 -11.62
CA ARG A 29 9.18 3.17 -11.24
C ARG A 29 8.47 2.07 -10.46
N ILE A 30 7.88 2.42 -9.32
CA ILE A 30 7.13 1.54 -8.42
C ILE A 30 5.66 1.62 -8.81
N ASN A 31 5.09 0.53 -9.30
CA ASN A 31 3.67 0.46 -9.62
C ASN A 31 2.87 0.03 -8.39
N VAL A 32 1.89 0.85 -7.99
CA VAL A 32 0.97 0.59 -6.88
C VAL A 32 -0.43 0.44 -7.44
N ALA A 33 -0.91 -0.81 -7.50
CA ALA A 33 -2.30 -1.11 -7.83
C ALA A 33 -3.15 -1.04 -6.56
N VAL A 34 -4.22 -0.25 -6.58
CA VAL A 34 -5.16 -0.16 -5.47
C VAL A 34 -6.51 -0.72 -5.89
N LEU A 35 -6.93 -1.83 -5.28
CA LEU A 35 -8.22 -2.43 -5.56
C LEU A 35 -9.35 -1.50 -5.09
N ILE A 36 -10.31 -1.23 -5.97
CA ILE A 36 -11.57 -0.58 -5.60
C ILE A 36 -12.74 -1.47 -6.02
N TYR A 37 -13.79 -1.47 -5.20
CA TYR A 37 -14.99 -2.28 -5.40
C TYR A 37 -16.21 -1.62 -4.72
N PRO A 38 -17.45 -1.96 -5.11
CA PRO A 38 -18.63 -1.37 -4.49
C PRO A 38 -18.65 -1.57 -2.97
N GLY A 39 -18.82 -0.47 -2.23
CA GLY A 39 -18.83 -0.45 -0.77
C GLY A 39 -17.44 -0.37 -0.12
N VAL A 40 -16.37 -0.13 -0.88
CA VAL A 40 -15.01 0.05 -0.33
C VAL A 40 -14.95 1.16 0.71
N GLU A 41 -14.22 0.92 1.81
CA GLU A 41 -13.96 1.89 2.87
C GLU A 41 -13.07 3.01 2.32
N LEU A 42 -13.56 4.25 2.35
CA LEU A 42 -12.90 5.38 1.72
C LEU A 42 -11.51 5.62 2.30
N MET A 43 -11.38 5.53 3.62
CA MET A 43 -10.15 5.91 4.30
C MET A 43 -9.07 4.82 4.24
N ASP A 44 -9.45 3.54 4.18
CA ASP A 44 -8.53 2.43 3.90
C ASP A 44 -7.85 2.63 2.54
N PHE A 45 -8.63 3.01 1.54
CA PHE A 45 -8.15 3.36 0.21
C PHE A 45 -7.32 4.65 0.26
N ALA A 46 -7.93 5.78 0.63
CA ALA A 46 -7.37 7.10 0.44
C ALA A 46 -6.16 7.39 1.36
N GLY A 47 -6.23 6.94 2.62
CA GLY A 47 -5.16 7.18 3.60
C GLY A 47 -3.85 6.52 3.19
N ALA A 48 -3.88 5.22 2.85
CA ALA A 48 -2.71 4.51 2.37
C ALA A 48 -2.23 5.04 1.00
N THR A 49 -3.17 5.38 0.10
CA THR A 49 -2.85 5.93 -1.22
C THR A 49 -2.10 7.26 -1.11
N ASP A 50 -2.51 8.17 -0.21
CA ASP A 50 -1.88 9.48 -0.07
C ASP A 50 -0.43 9.40 0.44
N VAL A 51 -0.09 8.36 1.24
CA VAL A 51 1.29 8.05 1.60
C VAL A 51 2.16 7.84 0.36
N PHE A 52 1.69 7.00 -0.58
CA PHE A 52 2.42 6.73 -1.81
C PHE A 52 2.47 7.95 -2.73
N ILE A 53 1.42 8.79 -2.75
CA ILE A 53 1.42 10.06 -3.48
C ILE A 53 2.56 10.96 -2.96
N LYS A 54 2.70 11.12 -1.63
CA LYS A 54 3.80 11.92 -1.06
C LYS A 54 5.16 11.31 -1.35
N ALA A 55 5.28 9.98 -1.27
CA ALA A 55 6.51 9.30 -1.65
C ALA A 55 6.89 9.61 -3.11
N GLY A 56 5.93 9.55 -4.04
CA GLY A 56 6.08 9.94 -5.44
C GLY A 56 6.58 11.38 -5.60
N SER A 57 5.90 12.35 -5.00
CA SER A 57 6.28 13.76 -5.09
C SER A 57 7.70 14.04 -4.55
N LEU A 58 8.17 13.26 -3.57
CA LEU A 58 9.50 13.38 -2.96
C LEU A 58 10.60 12.63 -3.73
N THR A 59 10.23 11.81 -4.72
CA THR A 59 11.15 10.91 -5.45
C THR A 59 11.15 11.17 -6.96
N LYS A 60 10.73 12.37 -7.40
CA LYS A 60 10.60 12.73 -8.81
C LYS A 60 9.63 11.81 -9.55
N ASP A 61 8.46 11.57 -8.94
CA ASP A 61 7.37 10.75 -9.47
C ASP A 61 7.75 9.29 -9.75
N SER A 62 8.60 8.71 -8.89
CA SER A 62 8.97 7.29 -9.00
C SER A 62 7.83 6.34 -8.67
N TYR A 63 6.65 6.83 -8.30
CA TYR A 63 5.47 6.03 -8.01
C TYR A 63 4.43 6.20 -9.12
N HIS A 64 3.96 5.08 -9.65
CA HIS A 64 2.77 5.03 -10.50
C HIS A 64 1.64 4.42 -9.69
N ILE A 65 0.68 5.24 -9.28
CA ILE A 65 -0.43 4.80 -8.45
C ILE A 65 -1.66 4.80 -9.32
N TYR A 66 -2.37 3.68 -9.34
CA TYR A 66 -3.60 3.55 -10.12
C TYR A 66 -4.62 2.69 -9.38
N THR A 67 -5.87 3.01 -9.62
CA THR A 67 -7.01 2.22 -9.15
C THR A 67 -7.33 1.11 -10.14
N ILE A 68 -7.74 -0.04 -9.61
CA ILE A 68 -8.17 -1.16 -10.43
C ILE A 68 -9.41 -1.81 -9.83
N ALA A 69 -10.38 -2.15 -10.68
CA ALA A 69 -11.60 -2.84 -10.32
C ALA A 69 -11.78 -4.12 -11.15
N LEU A 70 -12.79 -4.92 -10.84
CA LEU A 70 -13.20 -6.00 -11.75
C LEU A 70 -13.76 -5.42 -13.05
N GLU A 71 -14.69 -4.50 -12.92
CA GLU A 71 -15.47 -3.89 -14.01
C GLU A 71 -15.06 -2.44 -14.25
N ALA A 72 -15.30 -1.92 -15.46
CA ALA A 72 -14.99 -0.54 -15.83
C ALA A 72 -15.96 0.51 -15.24
N ASN A 73 -17.08 0.07 -14.67
CA ASN A 73 -18.13 0.96 -14.19
C ASN A 73 -17.70 1.73 -12.95
N ALA A 74 -18.19 2.97 -12.81
CA ALA A 74 -18.01 3.74 -11.59
C ALA A 74 -18.60 2.98 -10.38
N ILE A 75 -17.84 2.91 -9.30
CA ILE A 75 -18.25 2.29 -8.04
C ILE A 75 -18.61 3.36 -7.01
N GLN A 76 -19.32 2.95 -5.97
CA GLN A 76 -19.61 3.79 -4.82
C GLN A 76 -18.85 3.28 -3.60
N THR A 77 -18.26 4.19 -2.82
CA THR A 77 -17.68 3.86 -1.50
C THR A 77 -18.77 3.49 -0.51
N GLU A 78 -18.37 3.10 0.69
CA GLU A 78 -19.28 2.80 1.80
C GLU A 78 -20.42 3.83 1.91
N LYS A 79 -21.64 3.32 2.11
CA LYS A 79 -22.92 4.07 2.18
C LYS A 79 -23.22 4.99 0.97
N GLY A 80 -22.59 4.76 -0.19
CA GLY A 80 -22.88 5.53 -1.39
C GLY A 80 -22.22 6.92 -1.42
N MET A 81 -21.30 7.20 -0.49
CA MET A 81 -20.86 8.56 -0.21
C MET A 81 -20.08 9.22 -1.35
N ILE A 82 -19.14 8.49 -1.97
CA ILE A 82 -18.32 9.00 -3.07
C ILE A 82 -18.41 8.02 -4.24
N ARG A 83 -18.54 8.56 -5.45
CA ARG A 83 -18.41 7.79 -6.70
C ARG A 83 -16.97 7.84 -7.19
N LEU A 84 -16.41 6.68 -7.52
CA LEU A 84 -15.05 6.53 -8.03
C LEU A 84 -15.09 5.86 -9.40
N GLN A 85 -14.31 6.39 -10.35
CA GLN A 85 -14.08 5.76 -11.65
C GLN A 85 -12.73 5.03 -11.59
N PRO A 86 -12.68 3.69 -11.80
CA PRO A 86 -11.40 2.99 -11.87
C PRO A 86 -10.57 3.45 -13.08
N ASP A 87 -9.26 3.53 -12.91
CA ASP A 87 -8.30 3.76 -14.00
C ASP A 87 -8.20 2.53 -14.91
N TYR A 88 -8.23 1.34 -14.32
CA TYR A 88 -8.16 0.05 -15.01
C TYR A 88 -9.22 -0.93 -14.52
N ASN A 89 -9.53 -1.94 -15.34
CA ASN A 89 -10.36 -3.06 -14.92
C ASN A 89 -9.69 -4.40 -15.25
N SER A 90 -10.24 -5.49 -14.71
CA SER A 90 -9.66 -6.84 -14.81
C SER A 90 -9.58 -7.38 -16.24
N HIS A 91 -10.29 -6.78 -17.19
CA HIS A 91 -10.35 -7.18 -18.60
C HIS A 91 -9.45 -6.34 -19.52
N THR A 92 -8.72 -5.37 -18.96
CA THR A 92 -7.82 -4.48 -19.71
C THR A 92 -6.36 -4.73 -19.39
N ASP A 93 -5.45 -4.27 -20.24
CA ASP A 93 -4.03 -4.22 -19.90
C ASP A 93 -3.78 -3.14 -18.86
N TYR A 94 -3.02 -3.49 -17.83
CA TYR A 94 -2.57 -2.58 -16.78
C TYR A 94 -1.11 -2.87 -16.41
N PRO A 95 -0.39 -1.89 -15.84
CA PRO A 95 0.99 -2.09 -15.40
C PRO A 95 1.12 -3.27 -14.44
N LYS A 96 2.24 -4.00 -14.49
CA LYS A 96 2.52 -5.02 -13.47
C LYS A 96 2.77 -4.32 -12.12
N PRO A 97 2.01 -4.63 -11.05
CA PRO A 97 2.21 -3.99 -9.76
C PRO A 97 3.49 -4.48 -9.09
N ASP A 98 4.20 -3.57 -8.44
CA ASP A 98 5.18 -3.90 -7.39
C ASP A 98 4.46 -4.07 -6.04
N LEU A 99 3.39 -3.30 -5.83
CA LEU A 99 2.51 -3.36 -4.66
C LEU A 99 1.04 -3.48 -5.09
N PHE A 100 0.32 -4.42 -4.51
CA PHE A 100 -1.14 -4.52 -4.63
C PHE A 100 -1.82 -4.25 -3.30
N VAL A 101 -2.67 -3.23 -3.24
CA VAL A 101 -3.37 -2.79 -2.02
C VAL A 101 -4.83 -3.20 -2.07
N ILE A 102 -5.31 -3.84 -1.02
CA ILE A 102 -6.68 -4.34 -0.85
C ILE A 102 -7.30 -3.66 0.38
N PRO A 103 -8.02 -2.54 0.19
CA PRO A 103 -8.79 -1.91 1.24
C PRO A 103 -9.87 -2.85 1.82
N GLY A 104 -10.40 -2.49 2.99
CA GLY A 104 -11.58 -3.13 3.56
C GLY A 104 -12.89 -2.49 3.12
N ALA A 105 -13.96 -2.97 3.75
CA ALA A 105 -15.33 -2.49 3.63
C ALA A 105 -16.14 -2.94 4.85
N ALA A 106 -17.35 -2.41 5.03
CA ALA A 106 -18.33 -2.97 5.96
C ALA A 106 -18.47 -4.50 5.81
N MET A 107 -18.69 -5.21 6.92
CA MET A 107 -18.73 -6.67 6.92
C MET A 107 -19.88 -7.24 6.09
N GLU A 108 -20.97 -6.51 5.87
CA GLU A 108 -22.04 -6.91 4.95
C GLU A 108 -21.53 -7.00 3.51
N THR A 109 -20.71 -6.04 3.09
CA THR A 109 -20.06 -6.03 1.78
C THR A 109 -19.09 -7.20 1.66
N ILE A 110 -18.24 -7.41 2.67
CA ILE A 110 -17.30 -8.54 2.69
C ILE A 110 -18.04 -9.89 2.64
N ALA A 111 -19.11 -10.04 3.42
CA ALA A 111 -19.92 -11.25 3.42
C ALA A 111 -20.61 -11.51 2.07
N ALA A 112 -21.01 -10.46 1.34
CA ALA A 112 -21.56 -10.58 0.00
C ALA A 112 -20.51 -10.98 -1.06
N LEU A 113 -19.23 -10.65 -0.83
CA LEU A 113 -18.13 -10.91 -1.75
C LEU A 113 -17.38 -12.23 -1.48
N LYS A 114 -17.62 -12.88 -0.34
CA LYS A 114 -16.86 -14.07 0.10
C LYS A 114 -16.88 -15.26 -0.85
N ASP A 115 -17.89 -15.35 -1.73
CA ASP A 115 -18.08 -16.44 -2.69
C ASP A 115 -17.95 -15.93 -4.15
N SER A 116 -17.46 -14.70 -4.35
CA SER A 116 -17.26 -14.12 -5.68
C SER A 116 -16.02 -14.73 -6.35
N THR A 117 -16.22 -15.80 -7.14
CA THR A 117 -15.13 -16.50 -7.83
C THR A 117 -14.25 -15.58 -8.67
N ASP A 118 -14.85 -14.62 -9.38
CA ASP A 118 -14.12 -13.69 -10.25
C ASP A 118 -13.25 -12.73 -9.43
N LEU A 119 -13.79 -12.14 -8.36
CA LEU A 119 -13.02 -11.25 -7.48
C LEU A 119 -11.87 -11.99 -6.80
N LEU A 120 -12.15 -13.15 -6.23
CA LEU A 120 -11.15 -13.91 -5.47
C LEU A 120 -10.06 -14.47 -6.37
N THR A 121 -10.41 -14.88 -7.59
CA THR A 121 -9.43 -15.28 -8.62
C THR A 121 -8.59 -14.09 -9.04
N PHE A 122 -9.20 -12.94 -9.31
CA PHE A 122 -8.48 -11.72 -9.64
C PHE A 122 -7.51 -11.30 -8.53
N ILE A 123 -7.93 -11.33 -7.27
CA ILE A 123 -7.07 -11.03 -6.11
C ILE A 123 -5.88 -11.99 -6.02
N ARG A 124 -6.13 -13.29 -6.21
CA ARG A 124 -5.10 -14.33 -6.20
C ARG A 124 -4.08 -14.13 -7.32
N ASP A 125 -4.54 -13.90 -8.55
CA ASP A 125 -3.69 -13.74 -9.72
C ASP A 125 -2.93 -12.40 -9.71
N MET A 126 -3.55 -11.33 -9.19
CA MET A 126 -2.88 -10.06 -8.96
C MET A 126 -1.78 -10.21 -7.89
N SER A 127 -2.10 -10.87 -6.77
CA SER A 127 -1.15 -11.10 -5.69
C SER A 127 0.04 -11.97 -6.10
N ALA A 128 -0.18 -12.95 -6.98
CA ALA A 128 0.89 -13.79 -7.54
C ALA A 128 1.84 -13.00 -8.46
N ARG A 129 1.36 -11.93 -9.10
CA ARG A 129 2.18 -11.06 -9.97
C ARG A 129 2.81 -9.89 -9.22
N ALA A 130 2.20 -9.44 -8.13
CA ALA A 130 2.71 -8.36 -7.29
C ALA A 130 3.95 -8.79 -6.51
N GLY A 131 4.89 -7.87 -6.31
CA GLY A 131 6.03 -8.11 -5.41
C GLY A 131 5.60 -8.16 -3.94
N THR A 132 4.60 -7.37 -3.57
CA THR A 132 4.00 -7.36 -2.23
C THR A 132 2.49 -7.13 -2.36
N THR A 133 1.70 -7.83 -1.55
CA THR A 133 0.26 -7.56 -1.39
C THR A 133 0.02 -7.02 0.02
N MET A 134 -0.72 -5.93 0.13
CA MET A 134 -1.10 -5.30 1.38
C MET A 134 -2.62 -5.27 1.51
N SER A 135 -3.20 -5.78 2.59
CA SER A 135 -4.60 -5.55 2.94
C SER A 135 -4.74 -4.58 4.10
N ILE A 136 -5.90 -3.92 4.20
CA ILE A 136 -6.24 -3.01 5.30
C ILE A 136 -7.61 -3.41 5.84
N CYS A 137 -7.80 -3.32 7.16
CA CYS A 137 -9.07 -3.59 7.81
C CYS A 137 -9.61 -4.98 7.43
N THR A 138 -10.88 -5.04 7.07
CA THR A 138 -11.57 -6.25 6.64
C THR A 138 -11.14 -6.75 5.26
N GLY A 139 -10.28 -6.02 4.52
CA GLY A 139 -9.67 -6.49 3.27
C GLY A 139 -8.87 -7.78 3.46
N ALA A 140 -8.41 -8.05 4.69
CA ALA A 140 -7.78 -9.32 5.07
C ALA A 140 -8.71 -10.53 4.89
N TYR A 141 -10.04 -10.37 5.00
CA TYR A 141 -11.00 -11.44 4.70
C TYR A 141 -10.98 -11.81 3.22
N LEU A 142 -10.81 -10.85 2.31
CA LEU A 142 -10.72 -11.14 0.88
C LEU A 142 -9.46 -11.94 0.56
N LEU A 143 -8.33 -11.63 1.22
CA LEU A 143 -7.11 -12.47 1.14
C LEU A 143 -7.34 -13.88 1.70
N GLY A 144 -8.04 -14.00 2.83
CA GLY A 144 -8.40 -15.28 3.42
C GLY A 144 -9.27 -16.14 2.49
N HIS A 145 -10.33 -15.56 1.94
CA HIS A 145 -11.23 -16.23 0.98
C HIS A 145 -10.53 -16.57 -0.34
N ALA A 146 -9.56 -15.77 -0.78
CA ALA A 146 -8.70 -16.09 -1.93
C ALA A 146 -7.67 -17.20 -1.62
N GLY A 147 -7.64 -17.73 -0.40
CA GLY A 147 -6.75 -18.81 0.03
C GLY A 147 -5.30 -18.37 0.32
N LEU A 148 -5.04 -17.07 0.41
CA LEU A 148 -3.68 -16.52 0.50
C LEU A 148 -3.11 -16.52 1.92
N LEU A 149 -3.95 -16.72 2.95
CA LEU A 149 -3.57 -16.61 4.37
C LEU A 149 -3.43 -17.95 5.12
N LYS A 150 -3.55 -19.10 4.43
CA LYS A 150 -3.43 -20.41 5.07
C LYS A 150 -2.04 -20.60 5.70
N GLY A 151 -1.98 -20.83 7.02
CA GLY A 151 -0.75 -21.05 7.77
C GLY A 151 0.11 -19.80 7.99
N ARG A 152 -0.38 -18.61 7.63
CA ARG A 152 0.37 -17.35 7.74
C ARG A 152 -0.01 -16.58 8.99
N ASN A 153 0.92 -15.76 9.46
CA ASN A 153 0.62 -14.70 10.41
C ASN A 153 -0.14 -13.59 9.68
N ALA A 154 -1.26 -13.16 10.27
CA ALA A 154 -2.08 -12.10 9.73
C ALA A 154 -2.80 -11.35 10.84
N THR A 155 -3.26 -10.15 10.53
CA THR A 155 -4.16 -9.38 11.37
C THR A 155 -5.31 -8.79 10.55
N THR A 156 -6.28 -8.22 11.23
CA THR A 156 -7.46 -7.57 10.64
C THR A 156 -7.96 -6.50 11.62
N HIS A 157 -9.05 -5.82 11.29
CA HIS A 157 -9.68 -4.86 12.19
C HIS A 157 -10.05 -5.51 13.54
N TRP A 158 -9.64 -4.88 14.65
CA TRP A 158 -9.76 -5.43 16.01
C TRP A 158 -11.16 -5.97 16.33
N PHE A 159 -12.20 -5.25 15.91
CA PHE A 159 -13.59 -5.56 16.23
C PHE A 159 -14.05 -6.92 15.69
N VAL A 160 -13.49 -7.35 14.55
CA VAL A 160 -13.86 -8.59 13.86
C VAL A 160 -12.79 -9.68 14.01
N ALA A 161 -11.71 -9.42 14.74
CA ALA A 161 -10.54 -10.29 14.78
C ALA A 161 -10.84 -11.71 15.29
N ASP A 162 -11.68 -11.86 16.32
CA ASP A 162 -12.10 -13.17 16.82
C ASP A 162 -12.82 -13.97 15.73
N ASN A 163 -13.78 -13.34 15.05
CA ASN A 163 -14.50 -13.97 13.95
C ASN A 163 -13.57 -14.30 12.75
N PHE A 164 -12.55 -13.48 12.50
CA PHE A 164 -11.57 -13.74 11.45
C PHE A 164 -10.78 -15.02 11.72
N GLN A 165 -10.33 -15.23 12.96
CA GLN A 165 -9.67 -16.48 13.36
C GLN A 165 -10.61 -17.69 13.27
N GLU A 166 -11.88 -17.53 13.66
CA GLU A 166 -12.89 -18.59 13.53
C GLU A 166 -13.17 -18.95 12.06
N THR A 167 -13.22 -17.94 11.18
CA THR A 167 -13.49 -18.11 9.74
C THR A 167 -12.34 -18.81 9.03
N PHE A 168 -11.11 -18.53 9.46
CA PHE A 168 -9.90 -19.06 8.84
C PHE A 168 -9.02 -19.79 9.89
N PRO A 169 -9.41 -20.97 10.37
CA PRO A 169 -8.78 -21.62 11.53
C PRO A 169 -7.28 -21.94 11.36
N SER A 170 -6.80 -22.01 10.11
CA SER A 170 -5.38 -22.26 9.82
C SER A 170 -4.49 -21.01 9.85
N LEU A 171 -5.05 -19.80 9.92
CA LEU A 171 -4.22 -18.58 10.03
C LEU A 171 -3.79 -18.38 11.48
N HIS A 172 -2.68 -17.68 11.69
CA HIS A 172 -2.18 -17.31 13.01
C HIS A 172 -2.47 -15.83 13.27
N LEU A 173 -3.59 -15.55 13.94
CA LEU A 173 -4.03 -14.18 14.19
C LEU A 173 -3.08 -13.47 15.17
N GLN A 174 -2.53 -12.35 14.73
CA GLN A 174 -1.81 -11.42 15.60
C GLN A 174 -2.76 -10.31 16.05
N LYS A 175 -2.88 -10.16 17.38
CA LYS A 175 -3.67 -9.10 18.02
C LYS A 175 -2.74 -8.03 18.58
N ASP A 176 -3.30 -6.87 18.93
CA ASP A 176 -2.55 -5.76 19.53
C ASP A 176 -1.36 -5.28 18.65
N VAL A 177 -1.60 -5.26 17.34
CA VAL A 177 -0.63 -4.83 16.33
C VAL A 177 -1.27 -3.88 15.33
N ARG A 178 -0.46 -2.99 14.77
CA ARG A 178 -0.89 -2.10 13.68
C ARG A 178 -0.94 -2.87 12.37
N PHE A 179 0.09 -3.63 12.06
CA PHE A 179 0.13 -4.49 10.88
C PHE A 179 1.05 -5.68 11.12
N VAL A 180 0.93 -6.69 10.26
CA VAL A 180 1.78 -7.88 10.23
C VAL A 180 2.33 -8.02 8.83
N GLU A 181 3.62 -8.33 8.74
CA GLU A 181 4.25 -8.77 7.51
C GLU A 181 4.62 -10.25 7.63
N ASP A 182 4.15 -11.06 6.67
CA ASP A 182 4.50 -12.47 6.54
C ASP A 182 4.86 -12.76 5.07
N GLY A 183 6.17 -12.77 4.80
CA GLY A 183 6.72 -12.93 3.45
C GLY A 183 6.38 -11.75 2.55
N ASN A 184 5.58 -12.00 1.51
CA ASN A 184 5.14 -11.01 0.54
C ASN A 184 3.74 -10.44 0.85
N ILE A 185 3.12 -10.81 1.96
CA ILE A 185 1.80 -10.32 2.38
C ILE A 185 1.96 -9.44 3.62
N ILE A 186 1.34 -8.26 3.56
CA ILE A 186 1.18 -7.36 4.69
C ILE A 186 -0.32 -7.26 4.97
N THR A 187 -0.73 -7.46 6.22
CA THR A 187 -2.11 -7.21 6.64
C THR A 187 -2.09 -6.12 7.70
N ALA A 188 -2.78 -5.01 7.46
CA ALA A 188 -2.96 -3.92 8.40
C ALA A 188 -4.29 -4.08 9.14
N SER A 189 -4.32 -3.74 10.43
CA SER A 189 -5.50 -3.82 11.29
C SER A 189 -6.51 -2.71 10.97
N GLY A 190 -6.76 -1.75 11.85
CA GLY A 190 -7.75 -0.69 11.63
C GLY A 190 -7.44 0.26 10.48
N ILE A 191 -8.37 1.19 10.21
CA ILE A 191 -8.28 2.16 9.12
C ILE A 191 -6.93 2.90 9.09
N THR A 192 -6.52 3.46 10.23
CA THR A 192 -5.28 4.22 10.33
C THR A 192 -4.03 3.33 10.33
N SER A 193 -4.14 2.04 10.68
CA SER A 193 -3.03 1.09 10.45
C SER A 193 -2.61 1.05 8.99
N GLY A 194 -3.53 1.29 8.06
CA GLY A 194 -3.22 1.31 6.63
C GLY A 194 -2.18 2.38 6.29
N ILE A 195 -2.21 3.52 7.00
CA ILE A 195 -1.22 4.60 6.84
C ILE A 195 0.14 4.15 7.37
N ASP A 196 0.19 3.55 8.57
CA ASP A 196 1.42 3.00 9.15
C ASP A 196 2.05 1.93 8.25
N ALA A 197 1.25 1.00 7.74
CA ALA A 197 1.70 -0.07 6.85
C ALA A 197 2.21 0.49 5.51
N ALA A 198 1.53 1.50 4.94
CA ALA A 198 1.99 2.15 3.73
C ALA A 198 3.33 2.89 3.93
N ILE A 199 3.52 3.58 5.06
CA ILE A 199 4.78 4.24 5.40
C ILE A 199 5.90 3.20 5.58
N TYR A 200 5.59 2.06 6.21
CA TYR A 200 6.51 0.94 6.31
C TYR A 200 6.93 0.42 4.93
N VAL A 201 5.98 0.25 4.00
CA VAL A 201 6.25 -0.18 2.62
C VAL A 201 7.11 0.83 1.85
N VAL A 202 6.89 2.13 2.02
CA VAL A 202 7.80 3.17 1.48
C VAL A 202 9.22 2.95 1.99
N GLY A 203 9.38 2.64 3.28
CA GLY A 203 10.67 2.32 3.89
C GLY A 203 11.32 1.07 3.27
N LYS A 204 10.53 0.06 2.93
CA LYS A 204 11.03 -1.15 2.25
C LYS A 204 11.53 -0.87 0.83
N PHE A 205 10.82 -0.03 0.08
CA PHE A 205 11.17 0.24 -1.32
C PHE A 205 12.29 1.27 -1.48
N ASN A 206 12.36 2.27 -0.60
CA ASN A 206 13.22 3.43 -0.79
C ASN A 206 14.14 3.74 0.40
N GLY A 207 14.10 2.90 1.44
CA GLY A 207 14.88 3.06 2.65
C GLY A 207 14.16 3.89 3.73
N PRO A 208 14.60 3.75 4.99
CA PRO A 208 13.92 4.34 6.16
C PRO A 208 13.93 5.88 6.16
N GLN A 209 14.87 6.51 5.43
CA GLN A 209 14.96 7.96 5.31
C GLN A 209 13.73 8.52 4.58
N LEU A 210 13.32 7.92 3.46
CA LEU A 210 12.14 8.40 2.73
C LEU A 210 10.87 8.20 3.56
N ALA A 211 10.70 7.05 4.22
CA ALA A 211 9.56 6.81 5.11
C ALA A 211 9.45 7.89 6.21
N THR A 212 10.59 8.30 6.77
CA THR A 212 10.64 9.39 7.77
C THR A 212 10.23 10.74 7.18
N ILE A 213 10.70 11.07 5.97
CA ILE A 213 10.34 12.33 5.30
C ILE A 213 8.86 12.34 4.94
N VAL A 214 8.32 11.23 4.42
CA VAL A 214 6.89 11.09 4.09
C VAL A 214 6.03 11.26 5.35
N SER A 215 6.40 10.61 6.45
CA SER A 215 5.69 10.77 7.74
C SER A 215 5.64 12.24 8.17
N LYS A 216 6.76 12.96 8.08
CA LYS A 216 6.84 14.39 8.39
C LYS A 216 6.02 15.25 7.43
N ALA A 217 6.05 14.95 6.13
CA ALA A 217 5.29 15.67 5.12
C ALA A 217 3.78 15.53 5.34
N MET A 218 3.34 14.36 5.81
CA MET A 218 1.94 14.11 6.18
C MET A 218 1.58 14.62 7.58
N GLN A 219 2.53 15.17 8.33
CA GLN A 219 2.37 15.53 9.75
C GLN A 219 1.82 14.37 10.59
N TYR A 220 2.26 13.16 10.26
CA TYR A 220 1.80 11.92 10.87
C TYR A 220 2.94 11.26 11.65
N VAL A 221 2.62 10.75 12.84
CA VAL A 221 3.56 10.01 13.69
C VAL A 221 3.19 8.53 13.59
N PRO A 222 4.01 7.69 12.94
CA PRO A 222 3.67 6.28 12.79
C PRO A 222 3.69 5.51 14.10
N HIS A 223 2.76 4.59 14.26
CA HIS A 223 2.68 3.67 15.38
C HIS A 223 3.18 2.28 14.96
N LYS A 224 4.04 1.66 15.78
CA LYS A 224 4.52 0.29 15.54
C LYS A 224 3.70 -0.75 16.29
N GLU A 225 3.34 -0.44 17.53
CA GLU A 225 2.51 -1.27 18.41
C GLU A 225 1.22 -0.53 18.73
N GLU A 226 0.15 -1.27 18.99
CA GLU A 226 -1.12 -0.71 19.43
C GLU A 226 -1.75 -1.65 20.44
N SER A 227 -2.14 -1.14 21.61
CA SER A 227 -3.14 -1.84 22.42
C SER A 227 -4.49 -1.67 21.77
N TRP A 228 -5.07 -2.75 21.25
CA TRP A 228 -6.35 -2.67 20.56
C TRP A 228 -7.44 -2.10 21.47
N PRO A 229 -8.44 -1.41 20.90
CA PRO A 229 -9.56 -0.90 21.68
C PRO A 229 -10.24 -2.02 22.46
N LYS A 230 -10.50 -1.76 23.74
CA LYS A 230 -11.36 -2.64 24.53
C LYS A 230 -12.80 -2.41 24.09
N PRO A 231 -13.57 -3.47 23.77
CA PRO A 231 -14.96 -3.27 23.41
C PRO A 231 -15.73 -2.62 24.55
N VAL A 232 -16.47 -1.55 24.23
CA VAL A 232 -17.36 -0.89 25.19
C VAL A 232 -18.45 -1.88 25.59
N ALA A 233 -18.69 -2.03 26.90
CA ALA A 233 -19.75 -2.89 27.46
C ALA A 233 -19.74 -4.36 26.95
N GLY A 234 -18.59 -4.89 26.53
CA GLY A 234 -18.48 -6.27 26.05
C GLY A 234 -19.13 -6.52 24.68
N ILE A 235 -19.42 -5.46 23.90
CA ILE A 235 -19.92 -5.59 22.53
C ILE A 235 -18.90 -6.40 21.72
N LYS A 236 -19.34 -7.51 21.14
CA LYS A 236 -18.54 -8.33 20.22
C LYS A 236 -19.15 -8.27 18.84
N TYR A 237 -18.30 -8.43 17.82
CA TYR A 237 -18.80 -8.71 16.49
C TYR A 237 -19.55 -10.05 16.49
N VAL A 238 -20.82 -10.02 16.08
CA VAL A 238 -21.63 -11.22 15.85
C VAL A 238 -22.17 -11.16 14.43
N PRO A 239 -21.79 -12.10 13.55
CA PRO A 239 -22.27 -12.13 12.18
C PRO A 239 -23.80 -12.01 12.10
N GLY A 240 -24.29 -11.05 11.31
CA GLY A 240 -25.72 -10.84 11.05
C GLY A 240 -26.53 -10.12 12.15
N LYS A 241 -25.93 -9.74 13.29
CA LYS A 241 -26.63 -9.02 14.37
C LYS A 241 -26.26 -7.55 14.54
N ASN A 242 -25.04 -7.18 14.14
CA ASN A 242 -24.57 -5.81 14.23
C ASN A 242 -24.78 -5.15 12.85
N LYS A 243 -25.80 -4.31 12.72
CA LYS A 243 -26.12 -3.50 11.53
C LYS A 243 -26.11 -2.02 11.89
#